data_AF-A0A2V8TA68-F1
#
_entry.id   AF-A0A2V8TA68-F1
#
_cell.length_a   1.000
_cell.length_b   1.000
_cell.length_c   1.000
_cell.angle_alpha   90.00
_cell.angle_beta   90.00
_cell.angle_gamma   90.00
#
_symmetry.space_group_name_H-M   'P 1'
#
loop_
_entity.id
_entity.type
_entity.pdbx_description
1 polymer ?
#
loop_
_entity_poly.entity_id
_entity_poly.type
_entity_poly.pdbx_seq_one_letter_code
_entity_poly.pdbx_strand_id
1 'polypeptide(L)'
;MERRRRCADWGLTTDWRGLSTNGTPYSVSCAPGTACSTDVRGVILDTTNNTWYYETAFDGDINGQFGSVVFDDILHTAVLTPILFDVPAHGLTFDPFTNDIIFSSQNVIDQFNPVTGTIVSTLNGPGNFDQSAVDGKGHLFVASNSGFLEFADYRATGLIGTPTFTASPFLAPALDDIAPLSGLGGGGQVPEPSSILLFGTALAVVGYRLRKRAA
;
A
#
# COMPACT_ATOMS: atom_id res chain seq x y z
N MET A 1 -0.33 -7.88 19.38
CA MET A 1 -1.51 -8.70 18.98
C MET A 1 -1.78 -8.31 17.53
N GLU A 2 -1.04 -8.91 16.59
CA GLU A 2 -1.02 -8.45 15.19
C GLU A 2 -2.36 -8.75 14.52
N ARG A 3 -3.00 -7.72 13.98
CA ARG A 3 -4.33 -7.78 13.34
C ARG A 3 -4.15 -8.08 11.85
N ARG A 4 -5.10 -8.83 11.29
CA ARG A 4 -5.12 -9.22 9.87
C ARG A 4 -5.01 -7.98 8.97
N ARG A 5 -3.96 -7.90 8.14
CA ARG A 5 -3.78 -6.84 7.15
C ARG A 5 -4.58 -7.23 5.89
N ARG A 6 -5.45 -6.35 5.39
CA ARG A 6 -6.30 -6.60 4.19
C ARG A 6 -6.00 -5.57 3.11
N CYS A 7 -5.54 -6.01 1.93
CA CYS A 7 -5.51 -5.19 0.72
C CYS A 7 -6.90 -5.25 0.06
N ALA A 8 -7.62 -4.12 -0.01
CA ALA A 8 -9.10 -4.14 -0.03
C ALA A 8 -9.80 -4.51 -1.36
N ASP A 9 -9.10 -4.97 -2.41
CA ASP A 9 -9.77 -5.32 -3.67
C ASP A 9 -9.52 -6.75 -4.18
N TRP A 10 -8.58 -7.50 -3.59
CA TRP A 10 -8.25 -8.88 -4.02
C TRP A 10 -8.40 -9.94 -2.93
N GLY A 11 -8.88 -9.56 -1.74
CA GLY A 11 -9.02 -10.48 -0.62
C GLY A 11 -7.68 -11.02 -0.09
N LEU A 12 -6.56 -10.40 -0.49
CA LEU A 12 -5.22 -10.72 -0.02
C LEU A 12 -5.09 -10.34 1.45
N THR A 13 -4.59 -11.28 2.23
CA THR A 13 -4.31 -11.13 3.66
C THR A 13 -2.93 -11.64 3.99
N THR A 14 -2.16 -10.83 4.72
CA THR A 14 -1.01 -11.28 5.51
C THR A 14 -1.46 -11.41 6.97
N ASP A 15 -1.25 -12.59 7.53
CA ASP A 15 -1.37 -12.84 8.97
C ASP A 15 -0.27 -13.81 9.41
N TRP A 16 -0.27 -14.23 10.68
CA TRP A 16 0.69 -15.20 11.20
C TRP A 16 0.72 -16.55 10.46
N ARG A 17 -0.28 -16.86 9.63
CA ARG A 17 -0.36 -18.07 8.80
C ARG A 17 0.24 -17.84 7.41
N GLY A 18 0.74 -16.64 7.14
CA GLY A 18 1.36 -16.24 5.88
C GLY A 18 0.41 -15.53 4.94
N LEU A 19 0.81 -15.49 3.67
CA LEU A 19 0.09 -14.83 2.59
C LEU A 19 -1.06 -15.71 2.11
N SER A 20 -2.26 -15.15 2.01
CA SER A 20 -3.47 -15.87 1.60
C SER A 20 -4.41 -14.98 0.80
N THR A 21 -5.27 -15.57 -0.04
CA THR A 21 -6.39 -14.88 -0.67
C THR A 21 -7.70 -15.56 -0.29
N ASN A 22 -8.68 -14.79 0.17
CA ASN A 22 -10.01 -15.29 0.55
C ASN A 22 -9.94 -16.49 1.53
N GLY A 23 -8.95 -16.49 2.43
CA GLY A 23 -8.71 -17.55 3.41
C GLY A 23 -7.99 -18.79 2.88
N THR A 24 -7.62 -18.82 1.59
CA THR A 24 -6.81 -19.88 0.99
C THR A 24 -5.33 -19.45 0.96
N PRO A 25 -4.42 -20.17 1.63
CA PRO A 25 -3.01 -19.78 1.71
C PRO A 25 -2.28 -19.98 0.38
N TYR A 26 -1.34 -19.09 0.09
CA TYR A 26 -0.36 -19.29 -0.98
C TYR A 26 0.80 -20.13 -0.48
N SER A 27 1.31 -21.01 -1.34
CA SER A 27 2.65 -21.57 -1.19
C SER A 27 3.67 -20.52 -1.64
N VAL A 28 4.43 -19.98 -0.68
CA VAL A 28 5.41 -18.92 -0.92
C VAL A 28 6.79 -19.54 -1.17
N SER A 29 7.47 -19.09 -2.22
CA SER A 29 8.81 -19.59 -2.58
C SER A 29 9.66 -18.48 -3.20
N CYS A 30 10.98 -18.64 -3.19
CA CYS A 30 11.88 -17.74 -3.90
C CYS A 30 11.99 -18.12 -5.38
N ALA A 31 12.22 -17.14 -6.23
CA ALA A 31 12.56 -17.36 -7.63
C ALA A 31 13.80 -18.26 -7.76
N PRO A 32 13.88 -19.13 -8.78
CA PRO A 32 15.01 -20.04 -8.97
C PRO A 32 16.36 -19.30 -8.95
N GLY A 33 17.31 -19.82 -8.16
CA GLY A 33 18.65 -19.24 -8.05
C GLY A 33 18.76 -18.03 -7.13
N THR A 34 17.68 -17.66 -6.42
CA THR A 34 17.69 -16.57 -5.43
C THR A 34 17.49 -17.10 -4.02
N ALA A 35 18.05 -16.40 -3.04
CA ALA A 35 17.77 -16.60 -1.62
C ALA A 35 16.91 -15.44 -1.13
N CYS A 36 15.77 -15.76 -0.52
CA CYS A 36 14.83 -14.77 -0.01
C CYS A 36 14.18 -15.27 1.30
N SER A 37 13.65 -14.35 2.10
CA SER A 37 12.76 -14.68 3.21
C SER A 37 11.36 -14.90 2.68
N THR A 38 10.73 -16.02 3.06
CA THR A 38 9.32 -16.31 2.74
C THR A 38 8.35 -15.78 3.80
N ASP A 39 8.87 -15.10 4.82
CA ASP A 39 8.08 -14.47 5.89
C ASP A 39 7.56 -13.10 5.42
N VAL A 40 6.61 -13.13 4.47
CA VAL A 40 6.01 -11.93 3.88
C VAL A 40 5.10 -11.25 4.90
N ARG A 41 5.38 -9.97 5.18
CA ARG A 41 4.66 -9.15 6.18
C ARG A 41 3.67 -8.19 5.54
N GLY A 42 4.00 -7.67 4.37
CA GLY A 42 3.15 -6.79 3.59
C GLY A 42 3.34 -6.99 2.09
N VAL A 43 2.31 -6.60 1.34
CA VAL A 43 2.33 -6.57 -0.12
C VAL A 43 1.62 -5.31 -0.61
N ILE A 44 2.10 -4.74 -1.72
CA ILE A 44 1.43 -3.63 -2.42
C ILE A 44 1.39 -3.90 -3.91
N LEU A 45 0.46 -3.25 -4.60
CA LEU A 45 0.44 -3.19 -6.06
C LEU A 45 0.93 -1.82 -6.51
N ASP A 46 1.99 -1.79 -7.29
CA ASP A 46 2.28 -0.66 -8.17
C ASP A 46 1.28 -0.71 -9.33
N THR A 47 0.29 0.16 -9.28
CA THR A 47 -0.78 0.22 -10.29
C THR A 47 -0.32 0.78 -11.64
N THR A 48 0.81 1.48 -11.66
CA THR A 48 1.37 2.07 -12.88
C THR A 48 2.04 1.00 -13.73
N ASN A 49 2.79 0.09 -13.10
CA ASN A 49 3.52 -0.98 -13.79
C ASN A 49 2.83 -2.35 -13.69
N ASN A 50 1.74 -2.46 -12.93
CA ASN A 50 1.03 -3.72 -12.64
C ASN A 50 1.97 -4.77 -12.01
N THR A 51 2.81 -4.32 -11.09
CA THR A 51 3.81 -5.15 -10.40
C THR A 51 3.48 -5.21 -8.91
N TRP A 52 3.39 -6.42 -8.37
CA TRP A 52 3.27 -6.59 -6.93
C TRP A 52 4.63 -6.58 -6.26
N TYR A 53 4.70 -5.92 -5.12
CA TYR A 53 5.88 -5.90 -4.27
C TYR A 53 5.56 -6.49 -2.90
N TYR A 54 6.60 -7.01 -2.24
CA TYR A 54 6.52 -7.60 -0.92
C TYR A 54 7.58 -7.03 0.01
N GLU A 55 7.33 -7.18 1.30
CA GLU A 55 8.26 -6.82 2.36
C GLU A 55 8.33 -7.90 3.46
N THR A 56 9.41 -7.90 4.24
CA THR A 56 9.65 -8.93 5.27
C THR A 56 10.22 -8.42 6.59
N ALA A 57 10.44 -7.11 6.78
CA ALA A 57 10.99 -6.63 8.05
C ALA A 57 9.98 -6.83 9.18
N PHE A 58 10.49 -7.06 10.39
CA PHE A 58 9.68 -6.98 11.61
C PHE A 58 9.49 -5.52 12.04
N ASP A 59 8.49 -5.27 12.89
CA ASP A 59 8.30 -3.99 13.56
C ASP A 59 9.61 -3.51 14.20
N GLY A 60 10.06 -2.32 13.81
CA GLY A 60 11.28 -1.72 14.36
C GLY A 60 12.60 -2.34 13.89
N ASP A 61 12.57 -3.25 12.91
CA ASP A 61 13.76 -3.85 12.30
C ASP A 61 14.09 -3.23 10.94
N ILE A 62 15.38 -3.13 10.64
CA ILE A 62 15.91 -2.65 9.36
C ILE A 62 16.53 -3.77 8.53
N ASN A 63 16.50 -5.02 9.01
CA ASN A 63 17.07 -6.17 8.32
C ASN A 63 16.06 -6.88 7.41
N GLY A 64 15.12 -6.11 6.84
CA GLY A 64 14.07 -6.63 5.95
C GLY A 64 14.57 -6.90 4.54
N GLN A 65 13.76 -7.65 3.80
CA GLN A 65 13.89 -7.77 2.35
C GLN A 65 12.72 -7.05 1.68
N PHE A 66 13.02 -6.44 0.55
CA PHE A 66 12.04 -5.83 -0.33
C PHE A 66 12.24 -6.36 -1.74
N GLY A 67 11.16 -6.69 -2.42
CA GLY A 67 11.24 -7.23 -3.77
C GLY A 67 9.89 -7.32 -4.46
N SER A 68 9.88 -7.97 -5.63
CA SER A 68 8.65 -8.23 -6.38
C SER A 68 8.08 -9.61 -6.05
N VAL A 69 6.77 -9.76 -6.19
CA VAL A 69 6.08 -11.03 -6.05
C VAL A 69 5.19 -11.29 -7.27
N VAL A 70 5.19 -12.53 -7.75
CA VAL A 70 4.26 -13.00 -8.79
C VAL A 70 3.29 -13.99 -8.16
N PHE A 71 2.01 -13.70 -8.29
CA PHE A 71 0.93 -14.56 -7.82
C PHE A 71 0.41 -15.46 -8.94
N ASP A 72 0.21 -16.74 -8.64
CA ASP A 72 -0.62 -17.65 -9.41
C ASP A 72 -1.82 -18.05 -8.55
N ASP A 73 -2.98 -17.48 -8.85
CA ASP A 73 -4.21 -17.72 -8.10
C ASP A 73 -4.84 -19.07 -8.39
N ILE A 74 -4.48 -19.71 -9.52
CA ILE A 74 -4.99 -21.03 -9.89
C ILE A 74 -4.25 -22.10 -9.10
N LEU A 75 -2.92 -21.97 -9.01
CA LEU A 75 -2.06 -22.89 -8.26
C LEU A 75 -1.89 -22.50 -6.80
N HIS A 76 -2.38 -21.33 -6.41
CA HIS A 76 -2.14 -20.71 -5.10
C HIS A 76 -0.65 -20.68 -4.76
N THR A 77 0.17 -20.14 -5.65
CA THR A 77 1.61 -19.91 -5.40
C THR A 77 1.97 -18.44 -5.45
N ALA A 78 2.98 -18.06 -4.66
CA ALA A 78 3.58 -16.73 -4.67
C ALA A 78 5.09 -16.89 -4.82
N VAL A 79 5.65 -16.34 -5.90
CA VAL A 79 7.08 -16.43 -6.22
C VAL A 79 7.74 -15.08 -5.97
N LEU A 80 8.66 -15.03 -5.01
CA LEU A 80 9.35 -13.84 -4.55
C LEU A 80 10.66 -13.65 -5.32
N THR A 81 10.91 -12.43 -5.81
CA THR A 81 12.19 -12.03 -6.38
C THR A 81 12.74 -10.85 -5.57
N PRO A 82 13.74 -11.06 -4.70
CA PRO A 82 14.28 -10.00 -3.87
C PRO A 82 15.02 -8.96 -4.73
N ILE A 83 14.89 -7.69 -4.35
CA ILE A 83 15.56 -6.55 -5.00
C ILE A 83 16.54 -5.91 -4.02
N LEU A 84 16.10 -5.65 -2.79
CA LEU A 84 16.90 -5.06 -1.73
C LEU A 84 16.90 -5.96 -0.48
N PHE A 85 18.02 -5.90 0.23
CA PHE A 85 18.26 -6.57 1.51
C PHE A 85 18.70 -5.52 2.51
N ASP A 86 18.49 -5.81 3.80
CA ASP A 86 18.85 -4.93 4.90
C ASP A 86 18.20 -3.54 4.78
N VAL A 87 16.91 -3.53 4.45
CA VAL A 87 16.07 -2.32 4.31
C VAL A 87 14.93 -2.27 5.34
N PRO A 88 14.44 -1.06 5.70
CA PRO A 88 13.35 -0.85 6.64
C PRO A 88 11.98 -1.17 6.04
N ALA A 89 11.83 -2.35 5.44
CA ALA A 89 10.61 -2.76 4.73
C ALA A 89 9.62 -3.46 5.67
N HIS A 90 9.02 -2.70 6.59
CA HIS A 90 7.91 -3.15 7.45
C HIS A 90 6.56 -2.54 7.07
N GLY A 91 6.54 -1.24 6.79
CA GLY A 91 5.35 -0.51 6.36
C GLY A 91 5.44 -0.07 4.91
N LEU A 92 4.76 -0.78 4.02
CA LEU A 92 4.81 -0.54 2.57
C LEU A 92 3.63 0.27 2.01
N THR A 93 3.91 1.22 1.11
CA THR A 93 2.88 1.92 0.33
C THR A 93 3.38 2.29 -1.07
N PHE A 94 2.44 2.36 -2.03
CA PHE A 94 2.71 2.86 -3.38
C PHE A 94 2.32 4.34 -3.46
N ASP A 95 3.21 5.18 -3.98
CA ASP A 95 2.97 6.60 -4.17
C ASP A 95 2.64 6.96 -5.62
N PRO A 96 1.37 7.22 -5.96
CA PRO A 96 0.99 7.61 -7.33
C PRO A 96 1.43 9.04 -7.70
N PHE A 97 1.92 9.86 -6.75
CA PHE A 97 2.47 11.18 -7.08
C PHE A 97 3.83 11.06 -7.80
N THR A 98 4.67 10.13 -7.37
CA THR A 98 6.02 9.90 -7.90
C THR A 98 6.12 8.64 -8.77
N ASN A 99 5.18 7.70 -8.61
CA ASN A 99 5.29 6.30 -9.03
C ASN A 99 6.40 5.53 -8.32
N ASP A 100 6.78 5.97 -7.12
CA ASP A 100 7.74 5.28 -6.27
C ASP A 100 7.03 4.45 -5.20
N ILE A 101 7.81 3.62 -4.52
CA ILE A 101 7.35 2.81 -3.38
C ILE A 101 8.01 3.38 -2.14
N ILE A 102 7.21 3.62 -1.12
CA ILE A 102 7.71 4.06 0.17
C ILE A 102 7.65 2.89 1.13
N PHE A 103 8.74 2.65 1.85
CA PHE A 103 8.75 1.70 2.96
C PHE A 103 9.41 2.27 4.20
N SER A 104 8.88 1.87 5.36
CA SER A 104 9.28 2.40 6.66
C SER A 104 9.41 1.34 7.73
N SER A 105 10.38 1.55 8.62
CA SER A 105 10.56 0.79 9.85
C SER A 105 11.51 1.57 10.76
N GLN A 106 11.52 1.23 12.05
CA GLN A 106 12.40 1.85 13.05
C GLN A 106 12.35 3.38 12.99
N ASN A 107 13.37 4.07 12.51
CA ASN A 107 13.38 5.53 12.37
C ASN A 107 13.72 5.98 10.95
N VAL A 108 13.60 5.08 9.98
CA VAL A 108 14.00 5.27 8.59
C VAL A 108 12.80 5.05 7.68
N ILE A 109 12.65 5.94 6.72
CA ILE A 109 11.67 5.85 5.64
C ILE A 109 12.42 6.00 4.33
N ASP A 110 12.31 5.01 3.46
CA ASP A 110 12.99 4.99 2.17
C ASP A 110 11.97 5.12 1.03
N GLN A 111 12.39 5.86 0.00
CA GLN A 111 11.69 6.01 -1.26
C GLN A 111 12.45 5.25 -2.34
N PHE A 112 11.85 4.18 -2.83
CA PHE A 112 12.39 3.32 -3.86
C PHE A 112 11.76 3.62 -5.21
N ASN A 113 12.61 3.88 -6.21
CA ASN A 113 12.15 4.06 -7.58
C ASN A 113 12.16 2.71 -8.32
N PRO A 114 10.99 2.19 -8.75
CA PRO A 114 10.90 0.88 -9.39
C PRO A 114 11.48 0.84 -10.80
N VAL A 115 11.65 1.99 -11.46
CA VAL A 115 12.23 2.09 -12.81
C VAL A 115 13.75 1.96 -12.75
N THR A 116 14.40 2.64 -11.81
CA THR A 116 15.86 2.59 -11.64
C THR A 116 16.31 1.44 -10.75
N GLY A 117 15.42 0.88 -9.92
CA GLY A 117 15.73 -0.19 -8.99
C GLY A 117 16.57 0.28 -7.79
N THR A 118 16.44 1.54 -7.38
CA THR A 118 17.28 2.15 -6.34
C THR A 118 16.47 2.96 -5.34
N ILE A 119 16.96 3.06 -4.11
CA ILE A 119 16.50 4.08 -3.15
C ILE A 119 16.97 5.45 -3.65
N VAL A 120 16.03 6.36 -3.89
CA VAL A 120 16.28 7.71 -4.43
C VAL A 120 16.19 8.79 -3.35
N SER A 121 15.57 8.48 -2.21
CA SER A 121 15.47 9.40 -1.08
C SER A 121 15.24 8.66 0.23
N THR A 122 15.74 9.21 1.32
CA THR A 122 15.59 8.66 2.67
C THR A 122 15.24 9.79 3.64
N LEU A 123 14.25 9.56 4.49
CA LEU A 123 13.84 10.45 5.57
C LEU A 123 14.03 9.74 6.91
N ASN A 124 14.67 10.43 7.86
CA ASN A 124 14.79 9.96 9.24
C ASN A 124 13.85 10.78 10.14
N GLY A 125 13.15 10.11 11.05
CA GLY A 125 12.27 10.80 11.99
C GLY A 125 12.34 10.24 13.42
N PRO A 126 11.38 10.58 14.29
CA PRO A 126 11.48 10.35 15.73
C PRO A 126 11.28 8.90 16.17
N GLY A 127 10.95 7.98 15.27
CA GLY A 127 11.19 6.55 15.47
C GLY A 127 9.94 5.67 15.59
N ASN A 128 10.22 4.42 15.95
CA ASN A 128 9.44 3.18 15.78
C ASN A 128 8.31 3.22 14.74
N PHE A 129 8.67 3.51 13.49
CA PHE A 129 7.78 3.54 12.36
C PHE A 129 7.21 2.17 12.07
N ASP A 130 5.94 2.21 11.72
CA ASP A 130 5.13 1.10 11.30
C ASP A 130 4.60 1.44 9.90
N GLN A 131 3.30 1.45 9.67
CA GLN A 131 2.73 1.59 8.33
C GLN A 131 2.84 3.01 7.78
N SER A 132 3.34 3.10 6.55
CA SER A 132 3.32 4.32 5.74
C SER A 132 2.06 4.39 4.86
N ALA A 133 1.61 5.61 4.60
CA ALA A 133 0.49 5.91 3.71
C ALA A 133 0.69 7.27 3.03
N VAL A 134 0.13 7.41 1.83
CA VAL A 134 0.19 8.63 1.04
C VAL A 134 -1.18 9.01 0.49
N ASP A 135 -1.36 10.29 0.20
CA ASP A 135 -2.59 10.83 -0.40
C ASP A 135 -2.52 10.96 -1.93
N GLY A 136 -1.40 10.58 -2.54
CA GLY A 136 -1.15 10.71 -3.98
C GLY A 136 -0.96 12.15 -4.45
N LYS A 137 -0.77 13.10 -3.54
CA LYS A 137 -0.56 14.51 -3.83
C LYS A 137 0.78 15.00 -3.30
N GLY A 138 1.72 14.12 -2.96
CA GLY A 138 3.04 14.42 -2.40
C GLY A 138 3.05 14.70 -0.89
N HIS A 139 2.11 14.10 -0.16
CA HIS A 139 2.12 14.07 1.29
C HIS A 139 2.29 12.64 1.81
N LEU A 140 3.23 12.47 2.73
CA LEU A 140 3.54 11.22 3.40
C LEU A 140 3.04 11.26 4.84
N PHE A 141 2.46 10.15 5.27
CA PHE A 141 1.99 9.88 6.62
C PHE A 141 2.58 8.56 7.09
N VAL A 142 3.23 8.51 8.25
CA VAL A 142 3.78 7.25 8.80
C VAL A 142 3.39 7.10 10.25
N ALA A 143 2.75 5.98 10.59
CA ALA A 143 2.43 5.67 11.97
C ALA A 143 3.71 5.27 12.71
N SER A 144 3.75 5.60 14.00
CA SER A 144 4.81 5.16 14.89
C SER A 144 4.17 4.44 16.07
N ASN A 145 4.63 3.23 16.42
CA ASN A 145 4.13 2.56 17.62
C ASN A 145 4.52 3.32 18.92
N SER A 146 5.33 4.38 18.82
CA SER A 146 5.56 5.34 19.93
C SER A 146 4.43 6.37 20.08
N GLY A 147 3.48 6.38 19.16
CA GLY A 147 2.23 7.14 19.19
C GLY A 147 2.22 8.44 18.40
N PHE A 148 3.24 8.67 17.60
CA PHE A 148 3.37 9.83 16.73
C PHE A 148 2.92 9.51 15.31
N LEU A 149 2.40 10.53 14.63
CA LEU A 149 2.17 10.50 13.19
C LEU A 149 3.26 11.33 12.52
N GLU A 150 4.20 10.71 11.81
CA GLU A 150 5.13 11.46 10.98
C GLU A 150 4.41 11.97 9.75
N PHE A 151 4.57 13.25 9.46
CA PHE A 151 4.06 13.92 8.27
C PHE A 151 5.22 14.57 7.51
N ALA A 152 5.24 14.41 6.19
CA ALA A 152 6.16 15.12 5.31
C ALA A 152 5.47 15.63 4.04
N ASP A 153 5.65 16.92 3.72
CA ASP A 153 5.24 17.54 2.46
C ASP A 153 6.43 17.62 1.51
N TYR A 154 6.49 16.69 0.56
CA TYR A 154 7.56 16.56 -0.42
C TYR A 154 7.12 16.96 -1.84
N ARG A 155 5.97 17.64 -1.97
CA ARG A 155 5.38 18.02 -3.27
C ARG A 155 6.30 18.81 -4.17
N ALA A 156 7.11 19.70 -3.58
CA ALA A 156 7.97 20.59 -4.35
C ALA A 156 9.16 19.84 -4.99
N THR A 157 9.59 18.73 -4.40
CA THR A 157 10.82 18.01 -4.79
C THR A 157 10.54 16.65 -5.40
N GLY A 158 9.42 16.01 -5.03
CA GLY A 158 9.18 14.60 -5.30
C GLY A 158 10.09 13.67 -4.50
N LEU A 159 10.84 14.19 -3.51
CA LEU A 159 11.84 13.43 -2.76
C LEU A 159 11.59 13.55 -1.25
N ILE A 160 11.24 12.44 -0.59
CA ILE A 160 10.85 12.44 0.83
C ILE A 160 11.96 12.91 1.78
N GLY A 161 13.23 12.76 1.40
CA GLY A 161 14.39 13.19 2.18
C GLY A 161 14.67 14.70 2.11
N THR A 162 13.91 15.43 1.28
CA THR A 162 13.99 16.89 1.18
C THR A 162 12.59 17.52 1.22
N PRO A 163 11.82 17.27 2.29
CA PRO A 163 10.48 17.82 2.40
C PRO A 163 10.54 19.32 2.67
N THR A 164 9.53 20.04 2.21
CA THR A 164 9.37 21.48 2.49
C THR A 164 8.82 21.74 3.89
N PHE A 165 8.16 20.74 4.48
CA PHE A 165 7.62 20.79 5.83
C PHE A 165 7.51 19.38 6.41
N THR A 166 7.81 19.24 7.69
CA THR A 166 7.55 18.01 8.47
C THR A 166 6.88 18.33 9.79
N ALA A 167 6.13 17.36 10.31
CA ALA A 167 5.54 17.43 11.65
C ALA A 167 5.36 16.03 12.22
N SER A 168 5.49 15.92 13.55
CA SER A 168 5.32 14.64 14.26
C SER A 168 4.41 14.83 15.49
N PRO A 169 3.10 15.12 15.32
CA PRO A 169 2.18 15.21 16.45
C PRO A 169 1.98 13.84 17.11
N PHE A 170 1.87 13.84 18.44
CA PHE A 170 1.39 12.68 19.19
C PHE A 170 -0.12 12.55 19.00
N LEU A 171 -0.60 11.35 18.66
CA LEU A 171 -2.03 11.08 18.46
C LEU A 171 -2.59 10.14 19.53
N ALA A 172 -1.95 8.99 19.73
CA ALA A 172 -2.37 7.95 20.66
C ALA A 172 -1.21 7.00 20.95
N PRO A 173 -1.09 6.39 22.13
CA PRO A 173 -0.07 5.37 22.37
C PRO A 173 -0.26 4.16 21.43
N ALA A 174 0.83 3.53 21.00
CA ALA A 174 0.80 2.36 20.11
C ALA A 174 0.00 2.60 18.82
N LEU A 175 0.31 3.69 18.11
CA LEU A 175 -0.24 3.95 16.78
C LEU A 175 0.40 2.98 15.78
N ASP A 176 -0.37 1.96 15.39
CA ASP A 176 0.05 0.81 14.56
C ASP A 176 -0.03 1.17 13.07
N ASP A 177 -1.25 1.34 12.58
CA ASP A 177 -1.53 1.46 11.16
C ASP A 177 -2.17 2.81 10.82
N ILE A 178 -1.96 3.24 9.58
CA ILE A 178 -2.73 4.31 8.94
C ILE A 178 -3.48 3.69 7.78
N ALA A 179 -4.81 3.91 7.74
CA ALA A 179 -5.59 3.50 6.59
C ALA A 179 -5.10 4.26 5.34
N PRO A 180 -4.72 3.57 4.25
CA PRO A 180 -4.29 4.23 3.03
C PRO A 180 -5.43 5.10 2.48
N LEU A 181 -5.08 6.27 1.93
CA LEU A 181 -6.04 7.11 1.23
C LEU A 181 -5.98 6.90 -0.30
N SER A 182 -4.84 6.47 -0.81
CA SER A 182 -4.58 6.17 -2.23
C SER A 182 -4.11 4.72 -2.42
N GLY A 183 -4.17 4.22 -3.65
CA GLY A 183 -3.86 2.83 -4.00
C GLY A 183 -5.02 1.84 -3.75
N LEU A 184 -4.81 0.56 -4.08
CA LEU A 184 -5.77 -0.51 -3.81
C LEU A 184 -5.94 -0.71 -2.30
N GLY A 185 -7.09 -0.31 -1.76
CA GLY A 185 -7.32 -0.23 -0.30
C GLY A 185 -7.61 1.18 0.20
N GLY A 186 -7.29 2.21 -0.59
CA GLY A 186 -7.68 3.58 -0.33
C GLY A 186 -9.16 3.83 -0.54
N GLY A 187 -9.75 4.78 0.18
CA GLY A 187 -11.18 5.13 0.11
C GLY A 187 -11.67 5.71 -1.23
N GLY A 188 -10.94 5.49 -2.32
CA GLY A 188 -11.08 6.15 -3.60
C GLY A 188 -11.58 5.27 -4.74
N GLN A 189 -12.75 4.63 -4.56
CA GLN A 189 -13.87 4.63 -5.52
C GLN A 189 -15.12 4.19 -4.75
N VAL A 190 -15.91 5.15 -4.25
CA VAL A 190 -17.33 4.85 -4.04
C VAL A 190 -17.86 4.51 -5.44
N PRO A 191 -18.41 3.30 -5.69
CA PRO A 191 -19.02 3.02 -6.98
C PRO A 191 -20.01 4.14 -7.28
N GLU A 192 -19.86 4.80 -8.42
CA GLU A 192 -20.86 5.75 -8.94
C GLU A 192 -22.23 5.13 -8.68
N PRO A 193 -23.03 5.71 -7.77
CA PRO A 193 -24.10 4.94 -7.17
C PRO A 193 -25.07 4.58 -8.28
N SER A 194 -25.65 3.38 -8.16
CA SER A 194 -26.77 2.88 -8.95
C SER A 194 -27.89 3.91 -9.18
N SER A 195 -27.89 5.03 -8.47
CA SER A 195 -28.47 6.33 -8.80
C SER A 195 -28.43 6.75 -10.27
N ILE A 196 -27.33 6.62 -11.03
CA ILE A 196 -27.34 6.99 -12.47
C ILE A 196 -28.26 6.05 -13.26
N LEU A 197 -28.20 4.75 -12.97
CA LEU A 197 -29.06 3.75 -13.60
C LEU A 197 -30.53 3.93 -13.18
N LEU A 198 -30.77 4.30 -11.92
CA LEU A 198 -32.10 4.63 -11.40
C LEU A 198 -32.67 5.92 -12.02
N PHE A 199 -31.84 6.95 -12.22
CA PHE A 199 -32.25 8.19 -12.87
C PHE A 199 -32.56 7.96 -14.36
N GLY A 200 -31.73 7.17 -15.04
CA GLY A 200 -31.95 6.77 -16.43
C GLY A 200 -33.24 5.97 -16.61
N THR A 201 -33.51 5.01 -15.72
CA THR A 201 -34.75 4.23 -15.76
C THR A 201 -35.99 5.07 -15.43
N ALA A 202 -35.91 5.98 -14.46
CA ALA A 202 -37.00 6.90 -14.14
C ALA A 202 -37.36 7.82 -15.34
N LEU A 203 -36.36 8.40 -16.01
CA LEU A 203 -36.56 9.24 -17.19
C LEU A 203 -37.15 8.46 -18.37
N ALA A 204 -36.70 7.22 -18.59
CA ALA A 204 -37.26 6.35 -19.64
C ALA A 204 -38.74 6.01 -19.39
N VAL A 205 -39.12 5.73 -18.14
CA VAL A 205 -40.53 5.47 -17.76
C VAL A 205 -41.40 6.71 -17.94
N VAL A 206 -40.91 7.89 -17.54
CA VAL A 206 -41.62 9.16 -17.74
C VAL A 206 -41.77 9.47 -19.23
N GLY A 207 -40.71 9.34 -20.02
CA GLY A 207 -40.74 9.54 -21.47
C GLY A 207 -41.73 8.61 -22.18
N TYR A 208 -41.77 7.32 -21.81
CA TYR A 208 -42.74 6.36 -22.33
C TYR A 208 -44.19 6.77 -22.00
N ARG A 209 -44.45 7.18 -20.75
CA ARG A 209 -45.79 7.63 -20.33
C ARG A 209 -46.24 8.90 -21.03
N LEU A 210 -45.34 9.86 -21.25
CA LEU A 210 -45.66 11.09 -21.98
C LEU A 210 -45.94 10.80 -23.45
N ARG A 211 -45.17 9.93 -24.10
CA ARG A 211 -45.40 9.53 -25.50
C ARG A 211 -46.75 8.84 -25.70
N LYS A 212 -47.17 8.00 -24.75
CA LYS A 212 -48.47 7.29 -24.79
C LYS A 212 -49.68 8.20 -24.61
N ARG A 213 -49.51 9.42 -24.10
CA ARG A 213 -50.59 10.41 -23.92
C ARG A 213 -50.73 11.37 -25.12
N ALA A 214 -49.70 11.47 -25.95
CA ALA A 214 -49.67 12.36 -27.11
C ALA A 214 -50.08 11.65 -28.42
N ALA A 215 -50.33 10.35 -28.37
CA ALA A 215 -50.90 9.53 -29.46
C ALA A 215 -52.31 9.10 -29.07
#